data_AF-A0AAV6BUU9-F1
#
_entry.id   AF-A0AAV6BUU9-F1
#
_cell.length_a   1.000
_cell.length_b   1.000
_cell.length_c   1.000
_cell.angle_alpha   90.00
_cell.angle_beta   90.00
_cell.angle_gamma   90.00
#
_symmetry.space_group_name_H-M   'P 1'
#
loop_
_entity.id
_entity.type
_entity.pdbx_description
1 polymer ?
#
loop_
_entity_poly.entity_id
_entity_poly.type
_entity_poly.pdbx_seq_one_letter_code
_entity_poly.pdbx_strand_id
1 'polypeptide(L)'
;MLGVIGVLASCGTPPAPPPVAVTPIPPRPVAAVRPAPVTPPDLNPLEGSGDIPKYEASGRRDPFEVYQVRGGPDGLTIASTRLTGIVRNSGSALALLEAPDGIGYILRPGDTLGDGKLMDIGLDNVVFAVVAKPGAPTTRVVLRLLAN
;
A
#
# COMPACT_ATOMS: atom_id res chain seq x y z
N MET A 1 -9.64 -28.31 -66.23
CA MET A 1 -9.53 -28.94 -64.90
C MET A 1 -8.06 -28.85 -64.46
N LEU A 2 -7.74 -27.88 -63.60
CA LEU A 2 -6.45 -27.62 -62.91
C LEU A 2 -6.85 -26.50 -61.93
N GLY A 3 -7.05 -26.70 -60.63
CA GLY A 3 -6.04 -27.03 -59.63
C GLY A 3 -5.53 -25.73 -58.99
N VAL A 4 -6.25 -25.14 -58.03
CA VAL A 4 -5.80 -23.95 -57.28
C VAL A 4 -5.53 -24.37 -55.83
N ILE A 5 -4.26 -24.27 -55.46
CA ILE A 5 -3.67 -24.58 -54.15
C ILE A 5 -3.78 -23.34 -53.26
N GLY A 6 -4.13 -23.55 -51.99
CA GLY A 6 -4.19 -22.51 -50.96
C GLY A 6 -2.83 -22.08 -50.43
N VAL A 7 -2.79 -20.88 -49.83
CA VAL A 7 -1.65 -20.41 -49.03
C VAL A 7 -2.17 -19.84 -47.72
N LEU A 8 -1.77 -20.48 -46.62
CA LEU A 8 -1.94 -20.03 -45.24
C LEU A 8 -0.93 -18.92 -44.95
N ALA A 9 -1.38 -17.71 -44.63
CA ALA A 9 -0.52 -16.63 -44.16
C ALA A 9 -0.46 -16.64 -42.63
N SER A 10 0.57 -17.34 -42.13
CA SER A 10 1.02 -17.35 -40.74
C SER A 10 1.58 -15.98 -40.34
N CYS A 11 1.02 -15.33 -39.32
CA CYS A 11 1.62 -14.12 -38.72
C CYS A 11 2.88 -14.51 -37.94
N GLY A 12 4.02 -13.99 -38.39
CA GLY A 12 5.34 -14.25 -37.81
C GLY A 12 5.54 -13.55 -36.47
N THR A 13 5.97 -14.33 -35.49
CA THR A 13 6.53 -13.87 -34.21
C THR A 13 7.88 -13.18 -34.45
N PRO A 14 8.14 -11.99 -33.90
CA PRO A 14 9.46 -11.36 -34.02
C PRO A 14 10.51 -12.15 -33.21
N PRO A 15 11.76 -12.24 -33.70
CA PRO A 15 12.83 -12.98 -33.02
C PRO A 15 13.25 -12.30 -31.72
N ALA A 16 13.57 -13.12 -30.72
CA ALA A 16 14.07 -12.68 -29.42
C ALA A 16 15.44 -11.98 -29.57
N PRO A 17 15.70 -10.90 -28.80
CA PRO A 17 17.00 -10.24 -28.82
C PRO A 17 18.10 -11.18 -28.26
N PRO A 18 19.33 -11.09 -28.78
CA PRO A 18 20.43 -11.92 -28.31
C PRO A 18 20.85 -11.54 -26.87
N PRO A 19 21.35 -12.49 -26.07
CA PRO A 19 21.83 -12.22 -24.73
C PRO A 19 23.11 -11.36 -24.77
N VAL A 20 23.13 -10.29 -23.96
CA VAL A 20 24.32 -9.44 -23.77
C VAL A 20 25.32 -10.18 -22.89
N ALA A 21 26.51 -10.47 -23.42
CA ALA A 21 27.60 -11.04 -22.66
C ALA A 21 28.18 -10.01 -21.69
N VAL A 22 28.11 -10.26 -20.39
CA VAL A 22 28.77 -9.45 -19.36
C VAL A 22 30.22 -9.89 -19.27
N THR A 23 31.15 -9.05 -19.73
CA THR A 23 32.59 -9.29 -19.52
C THR A 23 32.98 -8.92 -18.08
N PRO A 24 33.65 -9.81 -17.34
CA PRO A 24 34.15 -9.47 -16.00
C PRO A 24 35.30 -8.45 -16.11
N ILE A 25 35.19 -7.38 -15.32
CA ILE A 25 36.21 -6.33 -15.20
C ILE A 25 37.44 -6.93 -14.49
N PRO A 26 38.66 -6.79 -15.03
CA PRO A 26 39.87 -7.28 -14.37
C PRO A 26 40.13 -6.47 -13.08
N PRO A 27 40.49 -7.13 -11.96
CA PRO A 27 40.80 -6.43 -10.72
C PRO A 27 42.08 -5.59 -10.90
N ARG A 28 41.96 -4.27 -10.67
CA ARG A 28 43.09 -3.35 -10.64
C ARG A 28 43.93 -3.64 -9.39
N PRO A 29 45.25 -3.89 -9.50
CA PRO A 29 46.11 -4.01 -8.32
C PRO A 29 46.18 -2.65 -7.63
N VAL A 30 45.59 -2.55 -6.43
CA VAL A 30 45.73 -1.36 -5.59
C VAL A 30 47.01 -1.55 -4.79
N ALA A 31 48.09 -0.86 -5.19
CA ALA A 31 49.29 -0.79 -4.38
C ALA A 31 48.92 -0.15 -3.02
N ALA A 32 49.18 -0.87 -1.94
CA ALA A 32 48.92 -0.39 -0.58
C ALA A 32 49.88 0.75 -0.24
N VAL A 33 49.47 1.99 -0.52
CA VAL A 33 50.12 3.17 0.05
C VAL A 33 49.74 3.21 1.52
N ARG A 34 50.70 2.94 2.40
CA ARG A 34 50.51 3.11 3.85
C ARG A 34 50.22 4.60 4.11
N PRO A 35 49.07 4.97 4.69
CA PRO A 35 48.81 6.36 5.03
C PRO A 35 49.85 6.85 6.03
N ALA A 36 50.39 8.06 5.80
CA ALA A 36 51.19 8.73 6.81
C ALA A 36 50.34 8.94 8.08
N PRO A 37 50.90 8.86 9.30
CA PRO A 37 50.16 9.19 10.51
C PRO A 37 49.79 10.67 10.45
N VAL A 38 48.51 10.96 10.29
CA VAL A 38 47.96 12.30 10.49
C VAL A 38 47.75 12.49 11.99
N THR A 39 48.60 13.30 12.62
CA THR A 39 48.32 13.80 13.96
C THR A 39 47.09 14.70 13.87
N PRO A 40 45.98 14.39 14.56
CA PRO A 40 44.84 15.30 14.60
C PRO A 40 45.26 16.62 15.25
N PRO A 41 44.80 17.77 14.77
CA PRO A 41 44.93 19.00 15.54
C PRO A 41 44.13 18.87 16.86
N ASP A 42 44.76 19.17 17.99
CA ASP A 42 44.16 19.22 19.35
C ASP A 42 43.21 20.42 19.54
N LEU A 43 42.51 20.84 18.49
CA LEU A 43 41.47 21.86 18.59
C LEU A 43 40.14 21.13 18.71
N ASN A 44 39.69 20.94 19.95
CA ASN A 44 38.32 20.53 20.20
C ASN A 44 37.40 21.65 19.67
N PRO A 45 36.61 21.44 18.60
CA PRO A 45 35.82 22.50 17.98
C PRO A 45 34.73 23.10 18.89
N LEU A 46 34.59 22.56 20.11
CA LEU A 46 33.59 22.92 21.11
C LEU A 46 34.12 23.86 22.19
N GLU A 47 35.43 24.19 22.21
CA GLU A 47 36.02 25.06 23.25
C GLU A 47 35.70 26.56 23.09
N GLY A 48 34.77 26.92 22.19
CA GLY A 48 34.29 28.30 22.02
C GLY A 48 32.77 28.46 21.86
N SER A 49 32.00 27.38 21.94
CA SER A 49 30.55 27.42 21.74
C SER A 49 29.83 27.59 23.08
N GLY A 50 29.71 28.84 23.52
CA GLY A 50 28.61 29.22 24.39
C GLY A 50 27.30 28.91 23.66
N ASP A 51 26.50 28.02 24.25
CA ASP A 51 25.21 27.53 23.77
C ASP A 51 25.28 26.55 22.58
N ILE A 52 25.65 25.30 22.89
CA ILE A 52 25.39 24.16 22.00
C ILE A 52 23.88 23.90 22.04
N PRO A 53 23.13 24.03 20.92
CA PRO A 53 21.70 23.78 20.91
C PRO A 53 21.43 22.34 21.33
N LYS A 54 20.82 22.18 22.50
CA LYS A 54 20.51 20.87 23.07
C LYS A 54 19.31 20.28 22.34
N TYR A 55 19.51 19.11 21.74
CA TYR A 55 18.42 18.38 21.09
C TYR A 55 17.46 17.84 22.16
N GLU A 56 16.32 18.50 22.33
CA GLU A 56 15.21 18.01 23.14
C GLU A 56 14.44 16.95 22.35
N ALA A 57 14.68 15.68 22.68
CA ALA A 57 13.94 14.54 22.14
C ALA A 57 12.53 14.40 22.74
N SER A 58 12.28 15.10 23.85
CA SER A 58 11.06 15.02 24.66
C SER A 58 9.83 15.48 23.85
N GLY A 59 8.86 14.58 23.65
CA GLY A 59 7.59 14.87 22.96
C GLY A 59 7.61 14.74 21.43
N ARG A 60 8.75 14.35 20.83
CA ARG A 60 8.81 13.97 19.41
C ARG A 60 8.40 12.51 19.28
N ARG A 61 7.28 12.27 18.60
CA ARG A 61 6.87 10.92 18.22
C ARG A 61 7.88 10.33 17.25
N ASP A 62 8.23 9.06 17.43
CA ASP A 62 9.16 8.35 16.56
C ASP A 62 8.60 8.35 15.11
N PRO A 63 9.32 8.86 14.11
CA PRO A 63 8.87 8.84 12.72
C PRO A 63 8.71 7.41 12.15
N PHE A 64 9.23 6.39 12.83
CA PHE A 64 9.08 4.98 12.47
C PHE A 64 8.00 4.26 13.28
N GLU A 65 7.34 4.94 14.23
CA GLU A 65 6.12 4.41 14.82
C GLU A 65 5.03 4.32 13.76
N VAL A 66 4.48 3.11 13.60
CA VAL A 66 3.34 2.89 12.71
C VAL A 66 2.17 3.71 13.22
N TYR A 67 1.76 4.70 12.43
CA TYR A 67 0.52 5.44 12.68
C TYR A 67 -0.62 4.45 12.47
N GLN A 68 -1.13 3.87 13.56
CA GLN A 68 -2.47 3.30 13.53
C GLN A 68 -3.39 4.49 13.30
N VAL A 69 -3.69 4.76 12.03
CA VAL A 69 -4.87 5.54 11.68
C VAL A 69 -6.00 4.77 12.34
N ARG A 70 -6.45 5.25 13.50
CA ARG A 70 -7.67 4.80 14.16
C ARG A 70 -8.77 5.14 13.15
N GLY A 71 -8.96 4.23 12.20
CA GLY A 71 -9.82 4.36 11.06
C GLY A 71 -11.25 4.27 11.56
N GLY A 72 -11.82 5.43 11.87
CA GLY A 72 -13.15 5.54 12.46
C GLY A 72 -13.14 5.31 13.97
N PRO A 73 -14.13 5.86 14.68
CA PRO A 73 -14.22 5.77 16.13
C PRO A 73 -14.22 4.31 16.56
N ASP A 74 -13.36 3.96 17.52
CA ASP A 74 -13.47 2.73 18.31
C ASP A 74 -14.92 2.65 18.82
N GLY A 75 -15.75 1.81 18.18
CA GLY A 75 -17.18 1.74 18.44
C GLY A 75 -18.09 1.83 17.21
N LEU A 76 -17.57 2.15 16.03
CA LEU A 76 -18.36 2.06 14.80
C LEU A 76 -18.63 0.58 14.46
N THR A 77 -19.90 0.19 14.42
CA THR A 77 -20.33 -1.16 14.05
C THR A 77 -20.98 -1.13 12.68
N ILE A 78 -20.66 -2.10 11.83
CA ILE A 78 -21.28 -2.21 10.48
C ILE A 78 -22.79 -2.41 10.56
N ALA A 79 -23.29 -3.01 11.64
CA ALA A 79 -24.73 -3.16 11.81
C ALA A 79 -25.46 -1.81 12.02
N SER A 80 -24.74 -0.78 12.45
CA SER A 80 -25.27 0.57 12.67
C SER A 80 -25.14 1.50 11.46
N THR A 81 -24.39 1.10 10.43
CA THR A 81 -24.19 1.91 9.22
C THR A 81 -25.24 1.59 8.16
N ARG A 82 -25.55 2.61 7.34
CA ARG A 82 -26.50 2.52 6.24
C ARG A 82 -25.75 2.51 4.91
N LEU A 83 -26.16 1.64 3.99
CA LEU A 83 -25.70 1.68 2.61
C LEU A 83 -26.52 2.75 1.85
N THR A 84 -25.85 3.84 1.48
CA THR A 84 -26.47 5.01 0.82
C THR A 84 -26.39 4.90 -0.69
N GLY A 85 -25.36 4.24 -1.22
CA GLY A 85 -25.20 4.11 -2.67
C GLY A 85 -24.07 3.18 -3.09
N ILE A 86 -24.05 2.85 -4.37
CA ILE A 86 -22.98 2.10 -5.02
C ILE A 86 -22.61 2.83 -6.30
N VAL A 87 -21.33 3.19 -6.43
CA VAL A 87 -20.78 3.83 -7.64
C VAL A 87 -20.00 2.78 -8.41
N ARG A 88 -20.32 2.60 -9.70
CA ARG A 88 -19.63 1.64 -10.56
C ARG A 88 -18.89 2.35 -11.68
N ASN A 89 -17.69 1.85 -11.95
CA ASN A 89 -16.86 2.18 -13.11
C ASN A 89 -16.53 0.88 -13.87
N SER A 90 -16.00 0.98 -15.08
CA SER A 90 -15.74 -0.13 -16.02
C SER A 90 -14.91 -1.30 -15.48
N GLY A 91 -14.27 -1.17 -14.31
CA GLY A 91 -13.57 -2.26 -13.63
C GLY A 91 -13.57 -2.18 -12.10
N SER A 92 -14.37 -1.30 -11.50
CA SER A 92 -14.39 -1.15 -10.04
C SER A 92 -15.76 -0.71 -9.53
N ALA A 93 -16.06 -1.10 -8.29
CA ALA A 93 -17.23 -0.63 -7.58
C ALA A 93 -16.78 0.02 -6.26
N LEU A 94 -17.48 1.08 -5.87
CA LEU A 94 -17.31 1.78 -4.60
C LEU A 94 -18.63 1.76 -3.85
N ALA A 95 -18.57 1.48 -2.55
CA ALA A 95 -19.71 1.54 -1.67
C ALA A 95 -19.72 2.87 -0.93
N LEU A 96 -20.86 3.55 -0.93
CA LEU A 96 -21.12 4.77 -0.16
C LEU A 96 -21.90 4.38 1.09
N LEU A 97 -21.28 4.50 2.26
CA LEU A 97 -21.89 4.19 3.54
C LEU A 97 -22.05 5.46 4.37
N GLU A 98 -23.11 5.53 5.15
CA GLU A 98 -23.33 6.58 6.14
C GLU A 98 -23.33 5.94 7.53
N ALA A 99 -22.47 6.44 8.40
CA ALA A 99 -22.43 6.04 9.80
C ALA A 99 -23.50 6.80 10.61
N PRO A 100 -23.86 6.31 11.81
CA PRO A 100 -24.89 6.94 12.65
C PRO A 100 -24.51 8.34 13.15
N ASP A 101 -23.24 8.73 13.01
CA ASP A 101 -22.73 10.09 13.25
C ASP A 101 -22.96 11.04 12.06
N GLY A 102 -23.57 10.57 10.97
CA GLY A 102 -23.80 11.33 9.74
C GLY A 102 -22.57 11.44 8.83
N ILE A 103 -21.47 10.74 9.15
CA ILE A 103 -20.25 10.76 8.34
C ILE A 103 -20.38 9.73 7.20
N GLY A 104 -20.13 10.20 5.97
CA GLY A 104 -20.08 9.39 4.77
C GLY A 104 -18.71 8.75 4.56
N TYR A 105 -18.69 7.46 4.25
CA TYR A 105 -17.52 6.66 3.91
C TYR A 105 -17.61 6.12 2.49
N ILE A 106 -16.48 6.11 1.79
CA ILE A 106 -16.35 5.51 0.45
C ILE A 106 -15.40 4.33 0.55
N LEU A 107 -15.89 3.12 0.30
CA LEU A 107 -15.11 1.89 0.49
C LEU A 107 -14.94 1.12 -0.81
N ARG A 108 -13.78 0.47 -0.95
CA ARG A 108 -13.46 -0.55 -1.96
C ARG A 108 -13.46 -1.96 -1.36
N PRO A 109 -13.61 -3.01 -2.18
CA PRO A 109 -13.35 -4.37 -1.73
C PRO A 109 -11.96 -4.48 -1.08
N GLY A 110 -11.93 -4.98 0.16
CA GLY A 110 -10.74 -5.08 0.99
C GLY A 110 -10.61 -4.00 2.08
N ASP A 111 -11.34 -2.88 1.97
CA ASP A 111 -11.29 -1.80 2.96
C ASP A 111 -11.98 -2.24 4.27
N THR A 112 -11.64 -1.59 5.38
CA THR A 112 -12.18 -1.90 6.71
C THR A 112 -12.95 -0.69 7.24
N LEU A 113 -14.13 -0.94 7.81
CA LEU A 113 -14.97 0.05 8.46
C LEU A 113 -15.41 -0.51 9.81
N GLY A 114 -14.93 0.09 10.90
CA GLY A 114 -15.30 -0.34 12.24
C GLY A 114 -14.88 -1.79 12.52
N ASP A 115 -15.85 -2.64 12.84
CA ASP A 115 -15.67 -4.06 13.16
C ASP A 115 -15.67 -5.00 11.95
N GLY A 116 -15.88 -4.48 10.74
CA GLY A 116 -16.01 -5.29 9.53
C GLY A 116 -15.11 -4.89 8.37
N LYS A 117 -14.69 -5.90 7.62
CA LYS A 117 -13.93 -5.75 6.38
C LYS A 117 -14.83 -5.99 5.18
N LEU A 118 -14.81 -5.07 4.22
CA LEU A 118 -15.58 -5.14 2.98
C LEU A 118 -15.04 -6.26 2.10
N MET A 119 -15.87 -7.26 1.82
CA MET A 119 -15.52 -8.42 0.99
C MET A 119 -15.89 -8.19 -0.46
N ASP A 120 -17.14 -7.78 -0.72
CA ASP A 120 -17.68 -7.69 -2.09
C ASP A 120 -18.77 -6.62 -2.20
N ILE A 121 -18.95 -6.09 -3.41
CA ILE A 121 -19.92 -5.04 -3.75
C ILE A 121 -20.82 -5.55 -4.88
N GLY A 122 -22.05 -5.91 -4.51
CA GLY A 122 -23.12 -6.33 -5.42
C GLY A 122 -23.75 -5.17 -6.18
N LEU A 123 -24.90 -5.43 -6.82
CA LEU A 123 -25.62 -4.41 -7.59
C LEU A 123 -26.38 -3.44 -6.67
N ASP A 124 -26.99 -3.99 -5.62
CA ASP A 124 -27.84 -3.33 -4.64
C ASP A 124 -27.44 -3.69 -3.20
N ASN A 125 -26.34 -4.41 -3.02
CA ASN A 125 -25.92 -4.90 -1.72
C ASN A 125 -24.40 -4.86 -1.56
N VAL A 126 -23.96 -4.87 -0.31
CA VAL A 126 -22.55 -4.89 0.06
C VAL A 126 -22.33 -5.94 1.14
N VAL A 127 -21.24 -6.71 1.02
CA VAL A 127 -20.95 -7.86 1.88
C VAL A 127 -19.74 -7.58 2.75
N PHE A 128 -19.92 -7.68 4.06
CA PHE A 128 -18.87 -7.50 5.05
C PHE A 128 -18.57 -8.80 5.79
N ALA A 129 -17.32 -8.96 6.20
CA ALA A 129 -16.89 -9.95 7.18
C ALA A 129 -16.56 -9.25 8.50
N VAL A 130 -17.30 -9.55 9.55
CA VAL A 130 -17.17 -8.96 10.88
C VAL A 130 -16.49 -9.96 11.81
N VAL A 131 -15.51 -9.48 12.58
CA VAL A 131 -14.79 -10.29 13.57
C VAL A 131 -15.10 -9.75 14.96
N ALA A 132 -16.00 -10.42 15.69
CA ALA A 132 -16.45 -9.94 17.00
C ALA A 132 -15.34 -9.89 18.05
N LYS A 133 -14.39 -10.84 18.00
CA LYS A 133 -13.20 -10.91 18.86
C LYS A 133 -12.05 -11.56 18.09
N PRO A 134 -10.79 -11.18 18.35
CA PRO A 134 -9.64 -11.90 17.78
C PRO A 134 -9.73 -13.39 18.11
N GLY A 135 -9.71 -14.24 17.07
CA GLY A 135 -9.87 -15.71 17.20
C GLY A 135 -11.30 -16.24 17.14
N ALA A 136 -12.32 -15.38 17.05
CA ALA A 136 -13.71 -15.79 16.80
C ALA A 136 -13.97 -16.06 15.30
N PRO A 137 -14.97 -16.89 14.96
CA PRO A 137 -15.38 -17.08 13.58
C PRO A 137 -15.87 -15.77 12.95
N THR A 138 -15.56 -15.57 11.67
CA THR A 138 -16.00 -14.40 10.90
C THR A 138 -17.50 -14.49 10.62
N THR A 139 -18.25 -13.45 10.98
CA THR A 139 -19.68 -13.35 10.69
C THR A 139 -19.88 -12.55 9.41
N ARG A 140 -20.70 -13.07 8.49
CA ARG A 140 -21.02 -12.38 7.24
C ARG A 140 -22.23 -11.47 7.45
N VAL A 141 -22.06 -10.18 7.17
CA VAL A 141 -23.12 -9.17 7.24
C VAL A 141 -23.37 -8.63 5.84
N VAL A 142 -24.64 -8.49 5.46
CA VAL A 142 -25.04 -7.96 4.15
C VAL A 142 -25.87 -6.72 4.35
N LEU A 143 -25.35 -5.58 3.89
CA LEU A 143 -26.08 -4.33 3.83
C LEU A 143 -26.77 -4.23 2.48
N ARG A 144 -28.03 -3.82 2.47
CA ARG A 144 -28.82 -3.59 1.25
C ARG A 144 -29.07 -2.11 1.06
N LEU A 145 -29.08 -1.70 -0.20
CA LEU A 145 -29.39 -0.35 -0.60
C LEU A 145 -30.87 -0.11 -0.30
N LEU A 146 -31.16 0.92 0.48
CA LEU A 146 -32.53 1.26 0.80
C LEU A 146 -33.13 1.96 -0.42
N ALA A 147 -34.22 1.39 -0.94
CA ALA A 147 -35.03 2.06 -1.95
C ALA A 147 -35.79 3.21 -1.26
N ASN A 148 -35.61 4.42 -1.78
CA ASN A 148 -36.37 5.60 -1.37
C ASN A 148 -37.71 5.67 -2.11
#